data_AF-A0A2X2BJC3-F1
#
_entry.id   AF-A0A2X2BJC3-F1
#
_cell.length_a   1.000
_cell.length_b   1.000
_cell.length_c   1.000
_cell.angle_alpha   90.00
_cell.angle_beta   90.00
_cell.angle_gamma   90.00
#
_symmetry.space_group_name_H-M   'P 1'
#
loop_
_entity.id
_entity.type
_entity.pdbx_description
1 polymer ?
#
loop_
_entity_poly.entity_id
_entity_poly.type
_entity_poly.pdbx_seq_one_letter_code
_entity_poly.pdbx_strand_id
1 'polypeptide(L)'
;MHELPLVFFTVLGSSAAGLFLIAYISKKLGQIDEQQLRNANILALILMLVGLGIGGLHVGQPLRFFNMLLGVGRSPMSNEAFLSGVFTGFAFATVALTIMKKWRGLREICNLFTVIFGLAFVWSIPQVLPYSNNC
;
A
#
# COMPACT_ATOMS: atom_id res chain seq x y z
N MET A 1 6.95 -21.25 12.88
CA MET A 1 7.45 -19.85 12.85
C MET A 1 7.35 -19.24 11.44
N HIS A 2 6.29 -19.53 10.67
CA HIS A 2 6.19 -19.21 9.23
C HIS A 2 5.35 -17.96 8.89
N GLU A 3 4.93 -17.20 9.91
CA GLU A 3 3.90 -16.14 9.78
C GLU A 3 4.48 -14.73 9.95
N LEU A 4 5.71 -14.63 10.50
CA LEU A 4 6.45 -13.37 10.70
C LEU A 4 6.53 -12.48 9.45
N PRO A 5 6.79 -12.99 8.23
CA PRO A 5 6.92 -12.13 7.05
C PRO A 5 5.61 -11.47 6.65
N LEU A 6 4.47 -12.14 6.89
CA LEU A 6 3.16 -11.58 6.63
C LEU A 6 2.87 -10.44 7.60
N VAL A 7 3.25 -10.60 8.87
CA VAL A 7 3.15 -9.53 9.89
C VAL A 7 4.02 -8.33 9.52
N PHE A 8 5.26 -8.54 9.08
CA PHE A 8 6.11 -7.43 8.62
C PHE A 8 5.52 -6.73 7.40
N PHE A 9 4.97 -7.48 6.45
CA PHE A 9 4.29 -6.93 5.28
C PHE A 9 3.09 -6.04 5.68
N THR A 10 2.22 -6.51 6.56
CA THR A 10 1.02 -5.74 6.97
C THR A 10 1.38 -4.52 7.82
N VAL A 11 2.36 -4.61 8.72
CA VAL A 11 2.83 -3.48 9.52
C VAL A 11 3.52 -2.41 8.67
N LEU A 12 4.42 -2.81 7.77
CA LEU A 12 5.09 -1.87 6.87
C LEU A 12 4.12 -1.27 5.86
N GLY A 13 3.20 -2.06 5.31
CA GLY A 13 2.19 -1.59 4.37
C GLY A 13 1.19 -0.62 5.00
N SER A 14 0.68 -0.90 6.21
CA SER A 14 -0.20 0.01 6.93
C SER A 14 0.53 1.29 7.36
N SER A 15 1.81 1.21 7.73
CA SER A 15 2.65 2.39 7.99
C SER A 15 2.83 3.26 6.75
N ALA A 16 3.04 2.64 5.58
CA ALA A 16 3.14 3.35 4.30
C ALA A 16 1.81 4.04 3.94
N ALA A 17 0.67 3.36 4.11
CA ALA A 17 -0.65 3.94 3.90
C ALA A 17 -0.91 5.14 4.84
N GLY A 18 -0.53 5.01 6.12
CA GLY A 18 -0.59 6.09 7.10
C GLY A 18 0.27 7.29 6.71
N LEU A 19 1.48 7.05 6.19
CA LEU A 19 2.38 8.13 5.77
C LEU A 19 1.83 8.89 4.55
N PHE A 20 1.23 8.20 3.57
CA PHE A 20 0.53 8.85 2.45
C PHE A 20 -0.66 9.69 2.94
N LEU A 21 -1.46 9.16 3.86
CA LEU A 21 -2.62 9.86 4.42
C LEU A 21 -2.21 11.13 5.16
N ILE A 22 -1.26 11.02 6.09
CA ILE A 22 -0.79 12.17 6.90
C ILE A 22 -0.14 13.20 5.98
N ALA A 23 0.72 12.80 5.06
CA ALA A 23 1.37 13.73 4.14
C ALA A 23 0.36 14.46 3.25
N TYR A 24 -0.67 13.76 2.77
CA TYR A 24 -1.76 14.36 2.00
C TYR A 24 -2.53 15.41 2.80
N ILE A 25 -2.96 15.06 4.01
CA ILE A 25 -3.70 15.96 4.90
C ILE A 25 -2.84 17.17 5.27
N SER A 26 -1.59 16.96 5.70
CA SER A 26 -0.67 18.03 6.05
C SER A 26 -0.41 18.99 4.87
N LYS A 27 -0.39 18.48 3.63
CA LYS A 27 -0.29 19.35 2.45
C LYS A 27 -1.54 20.20 2.27
N LYS A 28 -2.74 19.63 2.47
CA LYS A 28 -4.02 20.35 2.37
C LYS A 28 -4.18 21.40 3.46
N LEU A 29 -3.65 21.15 4.65
CA LEU A 29 -3.62 22.11 5.75
C LEU A 29 -2.53 23.18 5.58
N GLY A 30 -1.68 23.08 4.54
CA GLY A 30 -0.57 24.02 4.32
C GLY A 30 0.56 23.89 5.34
N GLN A 31 0.63 22.79 6.09
CA GLN A 31 1.65 22.54 7.12
C GLN A 31 2.98 22.05 6.53
N ILE A 32 2.96 21.49 5.32
CA ILE A 32 4.16 20.99 4.64
C ILE A 32 4.27 21.52 3.21
N ASP A 33 5.52 21.70 2.76
CA ASP A 33 5.82 22.07 1.39
C ASP A 33 5.75 20.86 0.43
N GLU A 34 5.72 21.14 -0.86
CA GLU A 34 5.76 20.18 -1.96
C GLU A 34 6.98 19.25 -1.90
N GLN A 35 8.12 19.75 -1.41
CA GLN A 35 9.32 18.93 -1.22
C GLN A 35 9.15 17.92 -0.09
N GLN A 36 8.55 18.34 1.03
CA GLN A 36 8.27 17.46 2.17
C GLN A 36 7.23 16.39 1.80
N LEU A 37 6.16 16.76 1.09
CA LEU A 37 5.19 15.82 0.55
C LEU A 37 5.85 14.78 -0.37
N ARG A 38 6.71 15.23 -1.29
CA ARG A 38 7.45 14.33 -2.19
C ARG A 38 8.30 13.35 -1.41
N ASN A 39 9.06 13.83 -0.43
CA ASN A 39 9.94 12.99 0.37
C ASN A 39 9.14 11.97 1.20
N ALA A 40 8.02 12.38 1.78
CA ALA A 40 7.12 11.49 2.52
C ALA A 40 6.54 10.40 1.61
N ASN A 41 6.07 10.76 0.40
CA ASN A 41 5.53 9.79 -0.55
C ASN A 41 6.60 8.81 -1.06
N ILE A 42 7.84 9.26 -1.29
CA ILE A 42 8.96 8.39 -1.66
C ILE A 42 9.28 7.42 -0.52
N LEU A 43 9.37 7.93 0.71
CA LEU A 43 9.63 7.10 1.88
C LEU A 43 8.52 6.06 2.08
N ALA A 44 7.26 6.45 1.94
CA ALA A 44 6.11 5.54 2.03
C ALA A 44 6.18 4.43 0.97
N LEU A 45 6.54 4.77 -0.27
CA LEU A 45 6.72 3.79 -1.33
C LEU A 45 7.86 2.82 -1.00
N ILE A 46 8.99 3.30 -0.51
CA ILE A 46 10.12 2.44 -0.11
C ILE A 46 9.69 1.48 1.00
N LEU A 47 8.99 1.96 2.03
CA LEU A 47 8.48 1.10 3.11
C LEU A 47 7.56 0.00 2.57
N MET A 48 6.66 0.34 1.64
CA MET A 48 5.77 -0.63 1.00
C MET A 48 6.55 -1.67 0.18
N LEU A 49 7.55 -1.25 -0.60
CA LEU A 49 8.37 -2.15 -1.40
C LEU A 49 9.22 -3.09 -0.53
N VAL A 50 9.76 -2.59 0.58
CA VAL A 50 10.48 -3.42 1.56
C VAL A 50 9.53 -4.44 2.20
N GLY A 51 8.32 -4.03 2.58
CA GLY A 51 7.29 -4.93 3.10
C GLY A 51 6.92 -6.02 2.10
N LEU A 52 6.71 -5.66 0.84
CA LEU A 52 6.47 -6.63 -0.25
C LEU A 52 7.65 -7.56 -0.48
N GLY A 53 8.88 -7.06 -0.40
CA GLY A 53 10.10 -7.87 -0.52
C GLY A 53 10.18 -8.92 0.60
N ILE A 54 10.00 -8.51 1.86
CA ILE A 54 10.04 -9.41 3.01
C ILE A 54 8.89 -10.44 2.94
N GLY A 55 7.67 -9.99 2.63
CA GLY A 55 6.49 -10.85 2.53
C GLY A 55 6.57 -11.84 1.36
N GLY A 56 7.01 -11.39 0.19
CA GLY A 56 7.08 -12.20 -1.03
C GLY A 56 8.26 -13.17 -1.07
N LEU A 57 9.42 -12.80 -0.52
CA LEU A 57 10.63 -13.65 -0.54
C LEU A 57 10.54 -14.85 0.40
N HIS A 58 9.68 -14.80 1.43
CA HIS A 58 9.57 -15.91 2.38
C HIS A 58 8.69 -17.09 1.90
N VAL A 59 7.89 -16.90 0.84
CA VAL A 59 6.97 -17.93 0.34
C VAL A 59 7.66 -18.86 -0.68
N GLY A 60 8.87 -18.53 -1.15
CA GLY A 60 9.63 -19.34 -2.12
C GLY A 60 8.96 -19.52 -3.49
N GLN A 61 7.75 -18.96 -3.68
CA GLN A 61 6.94 -19.08 -4.90
C GLN A 61 6.36 -17.70 -5.27
N PRO A 62 7.18 -16.78 -5.81
CA PRO A 62 6.72 -15.48 -6.30
C PRO A 62 5.56 -15.60 -7.30
N LEU A 63 5.53 -16.65 -8.11
CA LEU A 63 4.43 -16.98 -9.02
C LEU A 63 3.08 -17.18 -8.31
N ARG A 64 3.09 -17.71 -7.08
CA ARG A 64 1.87 -17.95 -6.29
C ARG A 64 1.33 -16.67 -5.65
N PHE A 65 2.22 -15.75 -5.27
CA PHE A 65 1.87 -14.40 -4.83
C PHE A 65 1.20 -13.59 -5.96
N PHE A 66 1.74 -13.65 -7.18
CA PHE A 66 1.08 -13.07 -8.36
C PHE A 66 -0.28 -13.71 -8.65
N ASN A 67 -0.43 -15.01 -8.44
CA ASN A 67 -1.71 -15.68 -8.59
C ASN A 67 -2.74 -15.30 -7.50
N MET A 68 -2.28 -14.96 -6.28
CA MET A 68 -3.10 -14.39 -5.21
C MET A 68 -3.49 -12.92 -5.48
N LEU A 69 -2.60 -12.13 -6.07
CA LEU A 69 -2.92 -10.79 -6.58
C LEU A 69 -4.05 -10.83 -7.60
N LEU A 70 -4.07 -11.83 -8.48
CA LEU A 70 -5.10 -12.00 -9.51
C LEU A 70 -6.34 -12.79 -9.04
N GLY A 71 -6.29 -13.36 -7.84
CA GLY A 71 -7.31 -14.22 -7.25
C GLY A 71 -8.43 -13.48 -6.51
N VAL A 72 -8.91 -12.36 -7.05
CA VAL A 72 -9.94 -11.51 -6.41
C VAL A 72 -11.16 -12.35 -6.00
N GLY A 73 -11.55 -12.25 -4.71
CA GLY A 73 -12.78 -12.86 -4.18
C GLY A 73 -12.71 -14.33 -3.78
N ARG A 74 -11.54 -15.00 -3.84
CA ARG A 74 -11.42 -16.41 -3.39
C ARG A 74 -11.23 -16.58 -1.88
N SER A 75 -10.61 -15.62 -1.21
CA SER A 75 -10.42 -15.62 0.25
C SER A 75 -10.10 -14.21 0.77
N PRO A 76 -10.33 -13.92 2.07
CA PRO A 76 -9.96 -12.65 2.69
C PRO A 76 -8.49 -12.28 2.46
N MET A 77 -7.59 -13.27 2.56
CA MET A 77 -6.15 -13.12 2.31
C MET A 77 -5.83 -12.71 0.86
N SER A 78 -6.61 -13.18 -0.12
CA SER A 78 -6.43 -12.80 -1.54
C SER A 78 -6.90 -11.37 -1.81
N ASN A 79 -7.94 -10.91 -1.09
CA ASN A 79 -8.43 -9.54 -1.20
C ASN A 79 -7.40 -8.53 -0.66
N GLU A 80 -6.72 -8.88 0.45
CA GLU A 80 -5.61 -8.09 0.97
C GLU A 80 -4.46 -7.98 -0.04
N ALA A 81 -4.05 -9.11 -0.62
CA ALA A 81 -3.00 -9.13 -1.64
C ALA A 81 -3.37 -8.23 -2.82
N PHE A 82 -4.58 -8.36 -3.36
CA PHE A 82 -5.07 -7.51 -4.44
C PHE A 82 -5.06 -6.02 -4.09
N LEU A 83 -5.66 -5.63 -2.95
CA LEU A 83 -5.70 -4.24 -2.49
C LEU A 83 -4.30 -3.66 -2.27
N SER A 84 -3.38 -4.47 -1.75
CA SER A 84 -1.98 -4.06 -1.59
C SER A 84 -1.29 -3.81 -2.92
N GLY A 85 -1.59 -4.61 -3.95
CA GLY A 85 -1.07 -4.43 -5.30
C GLY A 85 -1.62 -3.16 -5.95
N VAL A 86 -2.93 -2.92 -5.81
CA VAL A 86 -3.58 -1.69 -6.29
C VAL A 86 -2.98 -0.46 -5.59
N PHE A 87 -2.90 -0.48 -4.25
CA PHE A 87 -2.28 0.58 -3.46
C PHE A 87 -0.84 0.86 -3.92
N THR A 88 -0.02 -0.19 -4.08
CA THR A 88 1.38 -0.06 -4.52
C THR A 88 1.49 0.52 -5.93
N GLY A 89 0.62 0.11 -6.85
CA GLY A 89 0.56 0.64 -8.21
C GLY A 89 0.27 2.14 -8.23
N PHE A 90 -0.74 2.58 -7.45
CA PHE A 90 -1.05 4.00 -7.31
C PHE A 90 0.06 4.77 -6.58
N ALA A 91 0.66 4.20 -5.55
CA ALA A 91 1.78 4.82 -4.83
C ALA A 91 2.99 5.06 -5.76
N PHE A 92 3.32 4.07 -6.59
CA PHE A 92 4.38 4.20 -7.60
C PHE A 92 4.04 5.27 -8.64
N ALA A 93 2.81 5.26 -9.16
CA ALA A 93 2.35 6.28 -10.10
C ALA A 93 2.41 7.69 -9.50
N THR A 94 1.97 7.86 -8.25
CA THR A 94 2.03 9.14 -7.53
C THR A 94 3.47 9.64 -7.40
N VAL A 95 4.41 8.78 -7.00
CA VAL A 95 5.83 9.16 -6.89
C VAL A 95 6.43 9.47 -8.27
N ALA A 96 6.16 8.65 -9.29
CA ALA A 96 6.63 8.88 -10.66
C ALA A 96 6.14 10.23 -11.21
N LEU A 97 4.84 10.52 -11.07
CA LEU A 97 4.26 11.81 -11.48
C LEU A 97 4.86 12.99 -10.69
N THR A 98 5.22 12.77 -9.43
CA THR A 98 5.89 13.78 -8.60
C THR A 98 7.31 14.10 -9.09
N ILE A 99 8.05 13.08 -9.56
CA ILE A 99 9.38 13.26 -10.15
C ILE A 99 9.29 13.96 -11.52
N MET A 100 8.32 13.59 -12.35
CA MET A 100 8.15 14.16 -13.69
C MET A 100 7.73 15.62 -13.71
N LYS A 101 7.17 16.16 -12.61
CA LYS A 101 6.72 17.56 -12.43
C LYS A 101 5.74 18.13 -13.49
N LYS A 102 5.30 17.33 -14.47
CA LYS A 102 4.56 17.78 -15.66
C LYS A 102 3.05 17.86 -15.45
N TRP A 103 2.47 16.93 -14.69
CA TRP A 103 1.00 16.77 -14.56
C TRP A 103 0.52 16.99 -13.13
N ARG A 104 0.42 18.25 -12.69
CA ARG A 104 0.02 18.59 -11.32
C ARG A 104 -1.38 18.08 -10.95
N GLY A 105 -2.36 18.21 -11.85
CA GLY A 105 -3.74 17.74 -11.62
C GLY A 105 -3.81 16.22 -11.52
N LEU A 106 -3.14 15.51 -12.43
CA LEU A 106 -3.11 14.04 -12.41
C LEU A 106 -2.39 13.49 -11.17
N ARG A 107 -1.32 14.16 -10.72
CA ARG A 107 -0.60 13.81 -9.49
C ARG A 107 -1.48 13.92 -8.27
N GLU A 108 -2.27 14.98 -8.16
CA GLU A 108 -3.19 15.20 -7.05
C GLU A 108 -4.28 14.11 -7.00
N ILE A 109 -4.88 13.83 -8.15
CA ILE A 109 -5.89 12.76 -8.30
C ILE A 109 -5.26 11.41 -7.94
N CYS A 110 -4.07 11.12 -8.46
CA CYS A 110 -3.36 9.87 -8.18
C CYS A 110 -3.04 9.73 -6.69
N ASN A 111 -2.58 10.80 -6.04
CA ASN A 111 -2.30 10.80 -4.60
C ASN A 111 -3.56 10.54 -3.76
N LEU A 112 -4.69 11.16 -4.14
CA LEU A 112 -5.97 10.91 -3.50
C LEU A 112 -6.39 9.44 -3.65
N PHE A 113 -6.29 8.87 -4.86
CA PHE A 113 -6.56 7.44 -5.07
C PHE A 113 -5.59 6.56 -4.27
N THR A 114 -4.30 6.90 -4.19
CA THR A 114 -3.33 6.19 -3.34
C THR A 114 -3.80 6.13 -1.89
N VAL A 115 -4.28 7.24 -1.33
CA VAL A 115 -4.79 7.29 0.05
C VAL A 115 -6.05 6.43 0.21
N ILE A 116 -7.00 6.52 -0.73
CA ILE A 116 -8.25 5.75 -0.68
C ILE A 116 -7.96 4.24 -0.72
N PHE A 117 -7.12 3.79 -1.66
CA PHE A 117 -6.76 2.37 -1.76
C PHE A 117 -5.87 1.92 -0.61
N GLY A 118 -5.03 2.80 -0.04
CA GLY A 118 -4.27 2.52 1.18
C GLY A 118 -5.17 2.27 2.40
N LEU A 119 -6.21 3.08 2.57
CA LEU A 119 -7.22 2.88 3.61
C LEU A 119 -8.03 1.59 3.38
N ALA A 120 -8.42 1.31 2.13
CA ALA A 120 -9.10 0.07 1.78
C ALA A 120 -8.23 -1.17 2.07
N PHE A 121 -6.93 -1.09 1.77
CA PHE A 121 -5.96 -2.12 2.12
C PHE A 121 -5.91 -2.34 3.64
N VAL A 122 -5.75 -1.27 4.44
CA VAL A 122 -5.73 -1.37 5.91
C VAL A 122 -7.05 -1.92 6.46
N TRP A 123 -8.18 -1.55 5.87
CA TRP A 123 -9.51 -2.04 6.24
C TRP A 123 -9.71 -3.52 5.94
N SER A 124 -9.03 -4.06 4.93
CA SER A 124 -9.11 -5.49 4.60
C SER A 124 -8.39 -6.38 5.61
N ILE A 125 -7.39 -5.85 6.34
CA ILE A 125 -6.58 -6.58 7.33
C ILE A 125 -7.42 -7.22 8.47
N PRO A 126 -8.28 -6.46 9.18
CA PRO A 126 -9.09 -7.03 10.26
C PRO A 126 -10.19 -8.01 9.78
N GLN A 127 -10.53 -8.04 8.50
CA GLN A 127 -11.56 -8.95 7.97
C GLN A 127 -11.10 -10.42 7.85
N VAL A 128 -9.84 -10.70 8.15
CA VAL A 128 -9.34 -12.08 8.28
C VAL A 128 -9.84 -12.73 9.58
N LEU A 129 -10.11 -11.93 10.62
CA LEU A 129 -10.48 -12.43 11.95
C LEU A 129 -11.91 -13.03 12.05
N PRO A 130 -12.96 -12.49 11.38
CA PRO A 130 -14.29 -13.08 11.42
C PRO A 130 -14.41 -14.43 10.68
N TYR A 131 -13.57 -14.70 9.69
CA TYR A 131 -13.67 -15.92 8.87
C TYR A 131 -13.01 -17.16 9.51
N SER A 132 -12.14 -16.96 10.50
CA SER A 132 -11.53 -18.04 11.28
C SER A 132 -12.43 -18.59 12.38
N ASN A 133 -13.53 -17.90 12.71
CA ASN A 133 -14.41 -18.24 13.84
C ASN A 133 -15.62 -19.09 13.42
N ASN A 134 -15.72 -19.46 12.15
CA ASN A 134 -16.81 -20.26 11.57
C ASN A 134 -16.35 -21.69 11.15
N CYS A 135 -15.21 -22.16 11.66
CA CYS A 135 -14.73 -23.53 11.50
C CYS A 135 -14.73 -24.26 12.84
#